data_AF-A0A7V2DGU3-F1
#
_entry.id   AF-A0A7V2DGU3-F1
#
_cell.length_a   1.000
_cell.length_b   1.000
_cell.length_c   1.000
_cell.angle_alpha   90.00
_cell.angle_beta   90.00
_cell.angle_gamma   90.00
#
_symmetry.space_group_name_H-M   'P 1'
#
loop_
_entity.id
_entity.type
_entity.pdbx_description
1 polymer ?
#
loop_
_entity_poly.entity_id
_entity_poly.type
_entity_poly.pdbx_seq_one_letter_code
_entity_poly.pdbx_strand_id
1 'polypeptide(L)'
;MVSVISISRADFIEKLNDIAAAVEEEYGVSLRFVEILSRRRSFIAGCENDISCSPPERIEINERFGIVSDRWNDMPLTVQDAILRQLAEIVTAYEQR
;
A
#
# COMPACT_ATOMS: atom_id res chain seq x y z
N MET A 1 29.29 -1.48 -4.36
CA MET A 1 28.80 -1.21 -3.00
C MET A 1 27.35 -0.78 -3.13
N VAL A 2 26.41 -1.69 -2.90
CA VAL A 2 24.99 -1.35 -2.88
C VAL A 2 24.72 -0.88 -1.46
N SER A 3 24.47 0.42 -1.27
CA SER A 3 23.98 0.93 0.01
C SER A 3 22.63 0.27 0.27
N VAL A 4 22.55 -0.56 1.29
CA VAL A 4 21.28 -1.10 1.80
C VAL A 4 20.56 0.10 2.42
N ILE A 5 19.66 0.72 1.67
CA ILE A 5 18.86 1.85 2.17
C ILE A 5 17.78 1.24 3.06
N SER A 6 18.11 0.99 4.33
CA SER A 6 17.13 0.66 5.35
C SER A 6 16.29 1.90 5.61
N ILE A 7 15.04 1.94 5.12
CA ILE A 7 14.15 3.07 5.36
C ILE A 7 13.56 2.99 6.78
N SER A 8 13.42 4.14 7.45
CA SER A 8 12.83 4.17 8.80
C SER A 8 11.34 3.87 8.74
N ARG A 9 10.71 3.52 9.87
CA ARG A 9 9.25 3.31 9.93
C ARG A 9 8.48 4.60 9.58
N ALA A 10 9.02 5.76 9.94
CA ALA A 10 8.40 7.04 9.59
C ALA A 10 8.43 7.26 8.08
N ASP A 11 9.60 7.10 7.44
CA ASP A 11 9.74 7.26 5.99
C ASP A 11 8.92 6.22 5.21
N PHE A 12 8.81 5.00 5.74
CA PHE A 12 7.95 3.96 5.17
C PHE A 12 6.48 4.40 5.18
N ILE A 13 5.98 4.85 6.32
CA ILE A 13 4.59 5.33 6.45
C ILE A 13 4.34 6.55 5.56
N GLU A 14 5.26 7.50 5.52
CA GLU A 14 5.16 8.71 4.70
C GLU A 14 5.05 8.35 3.21
N LYS A 15 5.94 7.49 2.70
CA LYS A 15 5.88 7.04 1.29
C LYS A 15 4.57 6.32 0.95
N LEU A 16 4.04 5.52 1.87
CA LEU A 16 2.77 4.85 1.67
C LEU A 16 1.60 5.85 1.64
N ASN A 17 1.62 6.86 2.52
CA ASN A 17 0.62 7.93 2.50
C ASN A 17 0.68 8.74 1.21
N ASP A 18 1.88 9.05 0.71
CA ASP A 18 2.05 9.77 -0.56
C ASP A 18 1.45 8.99 -1.73
N ILE A 19 1.67 7.67 -1.79
CA ILE A 19 1.07 6.81 -2.81
C ILE A 19 -0.46 6.81 -2.68
N ALA A 20 -1.00 6.65 -1.47
CA ALA A 20 -2.44 6.67 -1.26
C ALA A 20 -3.06 8.01 -1.68
N ALA A 21 -2.44 9.13 -1.31
CA ALA A 21 -2.91 10.46 -1.67
C ALA A 21 -2.90 10.68 -3.18
N ALA A 22 -1.81 10.29 -3.87
CA ALA A 22 -1.73 10.39 -5.33
C ALA A 22 -2.82 9.55 -6.02
N VAL A 23 -3.08 8.34 -5.53
CA VAL A 23 -4.11 7.46 -6.10
C VAL A 23 -5.53 7.98 -5.82
N GLU A 24 -5.78 8.50 -4.62
CA GLU A 24 -7.07 9.13 -4.29
C GLU A 24 -7.31 10.38 -5.14
N GLU A 25 -6.29 11.22 -5.33
CA GLU A 25 -6.39 12.45 -6.13
C GLU A 25 -6.63 12.15 -7.63
N GLU A 26 -5.89 11.19 -8.20
CA GLU A 26 -5.92 10.93 -9.64
C GLU A 26 -7.08 9.99 -10.04
N TYR A 27 -7.42 9.01 -9.21
CA TYR A 27 -8.39 7.96 -9.56
C TYR A 27 -9.63 7.95 -8.66
N GLY A 28 -9.66 8.73 -7.57
CA GLY A 28 -10.77 8.70 -6.61
C GLY A 28 -10.88 7.38 -5.86
N VAL A 29 -9.80 6.60 -5.81
CA VAL A 29 -9.72 5.28 -5.19
C VAL A 29 -9.01 5.38 -3.85
N SER A 30 -9.63 4.85 -2.80
CA SER A 30 -9.02 4.82 -1.48
C SER A 30 -8.10 3.60 -1.36
N LEU A 31 -6.84 3.84 -0.98
CA LEU A 31 -5.89 2.78 -0.65
C LEU A 31 -5.56 2.81 0.84
N ARG A 32 -5.68 1.66 1.50
CA ARG A 32 -5.19 1.43 2.86
C ARG A 32 -4.16 0.35 2.88
N PHE A 33 -2.99 0.67 3.40
CA PHE A 33 -1.90 -0.27 3.60
C PHE A 33 -2.04 -0.97 4.94
N VAL A 34 -1.85 -2.29 4.91
CA VAL A 34 -2.02 -3.13 6.09
C VAL A 34 -0.83 -4.05 6.29
N GLU A 35 -0.48 -4.28 7.56
CA GLU A 35 0.44 -5.33 7.98
C GLU A 35 -0.37 -6.60 8.28
N ILE A 36 0.03 -7.72 7.69
CA ILE A 36 -0.56 -9.03 7.89
C ILE A 36 0.20 -9.71 9.03
N LEU A 37 -0.46 -9.80 10.20
CA LEU A 37 0.03 -10.50 11.37
C LEU A 37 -0.81 -11.77 11.56
N SER A 38 -0.33 -12.87 10.98
CA SER A 38 -1.01 -14.17 10.96
C SER A 38 -2.40 -14.10 10.29
N ARG A 39 -3.47 -13.89 11.08
CA ARG A 39 -4.85 -13.77 10.58
C ARG A 39 -5.43 -12.36 10.75
N ARG A 40 -4.66 -11.44 11.32
CA ARG A 40 -5.07 -10.06 11.57
C ARG A 40 -4.40 -9.13 10.57
N ARG A 41 -5.13 -8.10 10.17
CA ARG A 41 -4.61 -7.02 9.34
C ARG A 41 -4.60 -5.75 10.18
N SER A 42 -3.44 -5.17 10.36
CA SER A 42 -3.24 -3.93 11.11
C SER A 42 -3.06 -2.80 10.12
N PHE A 43 -3.84 -1.73 10.25
CA PHE A 43 -3.66 -0.53 9.44
C PHE A 43 -2.29 0.11 9.69
N ILE A 44 -1.62 0.52 8.62
CA ILE A 44 -0.31 1.18 8.67
C ILE A 44 -0.42 2.64 8.19
N ALA A 45 -1.00 2.83 7.00
CA ALA A 45 -0.97 4.08 6.24
C ALA A 45 -2.09 4.10 5.18
N GLY A 46 -2.40 5.27 4.65
CA GLY A 46 -3.37 5.47 3.57
C GLY A 46 -4.63 6.20 4.01
N CYS A 47 -5.65 6.18 3.13
CA CYS A 47 -6.87 6.97 3.32
C CYS A 47 -7.66 6.46 4.54
N GLU A 48 -7.86 7.32 5.55
CA GLU A 48 -8.70 7.02 6.72
C GLU A 48 -10.21 7.11 6.41
N ASN A 49 -10.57 7.62 5.22
CA ASN A 49 -11.96 7.73 4.79
C ASN A 49 -12.67 6.35 4.83
N ASP A 50 -13.93 6.37 5.26
CA ASP A 50 -14.79 5.19 5.34
C ASP A 50 -14.84 4.49 3.98
N ILE A 51 -14.24 3.30 3.90
CA ILE A 51 -14.41 2.40 2.76
C ILE A 51 -15.90 2.06 2.76
N SER A 52 -16.62 2.71 1.86
CA SER A 52 -18.06 2.61 1.76
C SER A 52 -18.48 1.18 1.40
N CYS A 53 -19.58 0.74 2.03
CA CYS A 53 -20.55 -0.36 1.80
C CYS A 53 -20.27 -1.58 0.90
N SER A 54 -19.32 -1.53 -0.03
CA SER A 54 -18.83 -2.67 -0.79
C SER A 54 -17.76 -3.43 0.00
N PRO A 55 -17.71 -4.77 -0.08
CA PRO A 55 -16.62 -5.52 0.52
C PRO A 55 -15.30 -5.05 -0.11
N PRO A 56 -14.32 -4.59 0.69
CA PRO A 56 -13.08 -4.10 0.14
C PRO A 56 -12.31 -5.19 -0.58
N GLU A 57 -11.68 -4.80 -1.67
CA GLU A 57 -10.71 -5.59 -2.39
C GLU A 57 -9.41 -5.67 -1.58
N ARG A 58 -8.79 -6.85 -1.60
CA ARG A 58 -7.59 -7.14 -0.81
C ARG A 58 -6.52 -7.65 -1.73
N ILE A 59 -5.41 -6.94 -1.77
CA ILE A 59 -4.28 -7.23 -2.64
C ILE A 59 -3.08 -7.50 -1.75
N GLU A 60 -2.53 -8.70 -1.81
CA GLU A 60 -1.35 -9.08 -1.04
C GLU A 60 -0.10 -8.66 -1.82
N ILE A 61 0.78 -7.89 -1.18
CA ILE A 61 2.06 -7.48 -1.76
C ILE A 61 3.08 -8.59 -1.48
N ASN A 62 3.11 -9.08 -0.25
CA ASN A 62 3.89 -10.23 0.20
C ASN A 62 3.20 -10.89 1.41
N GLU A 63 3.91 -11.78 2.13
CA GLU A 63 3.36 -12.47 3.31
C GLU A 63 3.04 -11.54 4.50
N ARG A 64 3.62 -10.34 4.54
CA ARG A 64 3.55 -9.41 5.67
C ARG A 64 2.81 -8.11 5.37
N PHE A 65 2.65 -7.74 4.10
CA PHE A 65 2.06 -6.47 3.70
C PHE A 65 1.01 -6.65 2.61
N GLY A 66 -0.03 -5.83 2.67
CA GLY A 66 -1.07 -5.80 1.67
C GLY A 66 -1.76 -4.45 1.57
N ILE A 67 -2.67 -4.36 0.62
CA ILE A 67 -3.52 -3.20 0.34
C ILE A 67 -4.97 -3.63 0.51
N VAL A 68 -5.76 -2.73 1.06
CA VAL A 68 -7.20 -2.80 1.12
C VAL A 68 -7.74 -1.59 0.34
N SER A 69 -8.59 -1.83 -0.65
CA SER A 69 -9.14 -0.78 -1.50
C SER A 69 -10.64 -0.93 -1.71
N ASP A 70 -11.34 0.17 -1.95
CA ASP A 70 -12.77 0.18 -2.24
C ASP A 70 -13.08 -0.13 -3.71
N ARG A 71 -12.20 0.29 -4.62
CA ARG A 71 -12.39 0.28 -6.08
C ARG A 71 -11.08 0.00 -6.83
N TRP A 72 -10.36 -1.04 -6.42
CA TRP A 72 -9.08 -1.40 -7.03
C TRP A 72 -9.22 -1.71 -8.52
N ASN A 73 -10.25 -2.48 -8.89
CA ASN A 73 -10.51 -2.86 -10.28
C ASN A 73 -10.96 -1.71 -11.19
N ASP A 74 -11.34 -0.56 -10.63
CA ASP A 74 -11.71 0.62 -11.44
C ASP A 74 -10.46 1.31 -12.02
N MET A 75 -9.28 1.05 -11.44
CA MET A 75 -8.02 1.59 -11.97
C MET A 75 -7.52 0.81 -13.19
N PRO A 76 -6.87 1.47 -14.16
CA PRO A 76 -6.22 0.77 -15.27
C PRO A 76 -5.18 -0.26 -14.80
N LEU A 77 -5.13 -1.43 -15.43
CA LEU A 77 -4.17 -2.49 -15.08
C LEU A 77 -2.71 -2.00 -15.09
N THR A 78 -2.34 -1.11 -16.02
CA THR A 78 -1.01 -0.52 -16.08
C THR A 78 -0.66 0.31 -14.84
N VAL A 79 -1.65 0.97 -14.24
CA VAL A 79 -1.50 1.76 -13.01
C VAL A 79 -1.39 0.83 -11.81
N GLN A 80 -2.26 -0.19 -11.74
CA GLN A 80 -2.19 -1.24 -10.72
C GLN A 80 -0.81 -1.90 -10.68
N ASP A 81 -0.27 -2.30 -11.84
CA ASP A 81 1.08 -2.87 -11.98
C ASP A 81 2.17 -1.90 -11.50
N ALA A 82 2.06 -0.62 -11.84
CA ALA A 82 3.03 0.39 -11.44
C ALA A 82 3.05 0.60 -9.91
N ILE A 83 1.86 0.68 -9.29
CA ILE A 83 1.69 0.79 -7.84
C ILE A 83 2.29 -0.45 -7.16
N LEU A 84 1.95 -1.65 -7.62
CA LEU A 84 2.47 -2.90 -7.03
C LEU A 84 3.99 -3.01 -7.12
N ARG A 85 4.59 -2.59 -8.24
CA ARG A 85 6.05 -2.54 -8.40
C ARG A 85 6.70 -1.57 -7.43
N GLN A 86 6.17 -0.34 -7.36
CA GLN A 86 6.68 0.69 -6.45
C GLN A 86 6.58 0.23 -4.98
N LEU A 87 5.46 -0.38 -4.60
CA LEU A 87 5.27 -0.92 -3.26
C LEU A 87 6.22 -2.07 -2.94
N ALA A 88 6.47 -2.98 -3.89
CA ALA A 88 7.42 -4.06 -3.71
C ALA A 88 8.84 -3.54 -3.43
N GLU A 89 9.27 -2.47 -4.12
CA GLU A 89 10.56 -1.81 -3.86
C GLU A 89 10.62 -1.18 -2.46
N ILE A 90 9.57 -0.47 -2.06
CA ILE A 90 9.49 0.19 -0.75
C ILE A 90 9.48 -0.85 0.38
N VAL A 91 8.68 -1.92 0.24
CA VAL A 91 8.60 -3.00 1.23
C VAL A 91 9.93 -3.73 1.33
N THR A 92 10.58 -4.03 0.22
CA THR A 92 11.91 -4.68 0.21
C THR A 92 12.95 -3.83 0.93
N ALA A 93 12.92 -2.50 0.74
CA ALA A 93 13.82 -1.58 1.44
C ALA A 93 13.53 -1.49 2.95
N TYR A 94 12.29 -1.70 3.38
CA TYR A 94 11.89 -1.70 4.78
C TYR A 94 12.22 -3.02 5.49
N GLU A 95 12.05 -4.16 4.82
CA GLU A 95 12.27 -5.49 5.41
C GLU A 95 13.74 -5.85 5.60
N GLN A 96 14.68 -5.21 4.88
CA GLN A 96 16.13 -5.38 5.08
C GLN A 96 16.67 -4.66 6.32
N ARG A 97 15.84 -4.47 7.35
CA ARG A 97 16.19 -3.84 8.63
C ARG A 97 16.43 -4.87 9.73
#